data_AF-A0AA44DAS8-F1
#
_entry.id   AF-A0AA44DAS8-F1
#
_cell.length_a   1.000
_cell.length_b   1.000
_cell.length_c   1.000
_cell.angle_alpha   90.00
_cell.angle_beta   90.00
_cell.angle_gamma   90.00
#
_symmetry.space_group_name_H-M   'P 1'
#
loop_
_entity.id
_entity.type
_entity.pdbx_description
1 polymer ?
#
loop_
_entity_poly.entity_id
_entity_poly.type
_entity_poly.pdbx_seq_one_letter_code
_entity_poly.pdbx_strand_id
1 'polypeptide(L)'
;MTPAAPEPPSSPPSPWQPCGFGAAPADPVRCRGVRVGSRTACLAHLDEADRAAHLAALSPGTDVDHRDTPFTAELLGRLLTALRDPATGGPRVGAARFDGAAFSSAADFNGAVFSGPARFDGAAFSGSAWFNEAAFSGPARFDGAAFSGAAGFDGAAFSGAAWFGGAVFSGSAWFDGAAFSGEADFNGAAFSGDAWFDGAAFSGEARFDGAAFSGSARFDGARFEAAPHLGPLVCGERVVLDAAVFQQPVTLEIAARAVSCARTRWASTATLHLRYAELDLRDAVLEYPVLVATRPTPFAPSGPTAPTAPTGLSETGLPETGPGVRLASVGGVDAAHLALHDVDLSGCRFAGAVHLDQMRVDGWCAFATTPAGWSLRFPWRWSRRNTLAEEHHWRVRTARGPGRAAARGWTPPPPDAPALRPAAVAALYRQLRKSLEDGKNEPDAADFYYGECEMRRHDPGRPRGERALLTAYWLLSGYGLRATRALAWLAAAMAVTVAVMVLWGLPAEDPKPTTTGRQVAVGQEVVLTTGTPAPVNPTGPLTGRVTAERVEKALRVVVNSVVFRSSGQDLTTTGTYTEMVSRLTEPVLLGLAVLAVRSRVRR
;
A
#
# COMPACT_ATOMS: atom_id res chain seq x y z
N MET A 1 31.86 -51.90 -1.12
CA MET A 1 32.93 -50.96 -0.73
C MET A 1 32.51 -49.59 -1.20
N THR A 2 31.88 -48.82 -0.33
CA THR A 2 31.47 -47.43 -0.58
C THR A 2 32.69 -46.55 -0.32
N PRO A 3 33.08 -45.63 -1.22
CA PRO A 3 34.22 -44.76 -0.97
C PRO A 3 33.88 -43.78 0.16
N ALA A 4 34.81 -43.64 1.11
CA ALA A 4 34.72 -42.70 2.21
C ALA A 4 34.63 -41.26 1.67
N ALA A 5 33.79 -40.45 2.31
CA ALA A 5 33.67 -39.04 2.00
C ALA A 5 35.02 -38.31 2.20
N PRO A 6 35.34 -37.30 1.37
CA PRO A 6 36.55 -36.51 1.55
C PRO A 6 36.50 -35.77 2.89
N GLU A 7 37.58 -35.87 3.65
CA GLU A 7 37.82 -35.11 4.88
C GLU A 7 37.65 -33.60 4.63
N PRO A 8 37.01 -32.86 5.54
CA PRO A 8 36.87 -31.42 5.40
C PRO A 8 38.26 -30.76 5.37
N PRO A 9 38.44 -29.69 4.57
CA PRO A 9 39.72 -28.99 4.48
C PRO A 9 40.15 -28.48 5.86
N SER A 10 41.37 -28.83 6.25
CA SER A 10 42.00 -28.33 7.47
C SER A 10 42.04 -26.80 7.45
N SER A 11 41.60 -26.18 8.55
CA SER A 11 41.66 -24.72 8.70
C SER A 11 43.11 -24.24 8.49
N PRO A 12 43.34 -23.10 7.82
CA PRO A 12 44.68 -22.54 7.68
C PRO A 12 45.32 -22.30 9.06
N PRO A 13 46.65 -22.43 9.20
CA PRO A 13 47.32 -22.20 10.48
C PRO A 13 47.11 -20.75 10.95
N SER A 14 46.76 -20.58 12.23
CA SER A 14 46.55 -19.26 12.83
C SER A 14 47.84 -18.43 12.76
N PRO A 15 47.78 -17.12 12.45
CA PRO A 15 48.98 -16.28 12.34
C PRO A 15 49.64 -15.94 13.70
N TRP A 16 49.09 -16.42 14.81
CA TRP A 16 49.66 -16.32 16.16
C TRP A 16 49.90 -17.71 16.74
N GLN A 17 50.69 -17.77 17.82
CA GLN A 17 50.91 -19.00 18.58
C GLN A 17 49.66 -19.37 19.39
N PRO A 18 48.99 -20.49 19.09
CA PRO A 18 47.81 -20.90 19.84
C PRO A 18 48.18 -21.50 21.19
N CYS A 19 47.22 -21.54 22.10
CA CYS A 19 47.34 -22.13 23.42
C CYS A 19 47.72 -23.62 23.35
N GLY A 20 47.09 -24.39 22.44
CA GLY A 20 47.34 -25.82 22.28
C GLY A 20 46.94 -26.69 23.48
N PHE A 21 46.24 -26.12 24.47
CA PHE A 21 45.83 -26.86 25.66
C PHE A 21 44.90 -28.02 25.30
N GLY A 22 45.27 -29.21 25.75
CA GLY A 22 44.55 -30.46 25.49
C GLY A 22 44.66 -30.99 24.06
N ALA A 23 45.68 -30.58 23.29
CA ALA A 23 45.98 -31.15 21.97
C ALA A 23 46.10 -32.68 22.01
N ALA A 24 45.49 -33.34 21.03
CA ALA A 24 45.54 -34.79 20.84
C ALA A 24 46.03 -35.11 19.41
N PRO A 25 46.48 -36.34 19.11
CA PRO A 25 46.98 -36.69 17.78
C PRO A 25 46.00 -36.43 16.63
N ALA A 26 44.69 -36.45 16.92
CA ALA A 26 43.61 -36.21 15.95
C ALA A 26 43.20 -34.72 15.83
N ASP A 27 43.55 -33.89 16.81
CA ASP A 27 43.35 -32.42 16.81
C ASP A 27 44.54 -31.76 17.52
N PRO A 28 45.59 -31.38 16.77
CA PRO A 28 46.83 -30.88 17.35
C PRO A 28 46.69 -29.49 17.99
N VAL A 29 45.53 -28.82 17.86
CA VAL A 29 45.29 -27.47 18.41
C VAL A 29 43.87 -27.39 18.99
N ARG A 30 43.57 -28.25 19.98
CA ARG A 30 42.26 -28.28 20.67
C ARG A 30 41.79 -26.91 21.13
N CYS A 31 42.65 -26.15 21.83
CA CYS A 31 42.40 -24.73 22.13
C CYS A 31 43.25 -23.83 21.23
N ARG A 32 42.57 -23.00 20.42
CA ARG A 32 43.19 -22.07 19.47
C ARG A 32 43.46 -20.66 20.05
N GLY A 33 43.03 -20.42 21.29
CA GLY A 33 43.16 -19.13 21.97
C GLY A 33 44.59 -18.59 21.98
N VAL A 34 44.73 -17.29 21.74
CA VAL A 34 46.01 -16.60 21.74
C VAL A 34 46.68 -16.67 23.13
N ARG A 35 48.00 -16.86 23.15
CA ARG A 35 48.78 -16.84 24.39
C ARG A 35 48.86 -15.43 24.96
N VAL A 36 48.82 -15.32 26.29
CA VAL A 36 48.85 -14.03 26.98
C VAL A 36 50.29 -13.57 27.23
N GLY A 37 50.76 -12.58 26.47
CA GLY A 37 52.12 -12.06 26.58
C GLY A 37 53.17 -13.13 26.26
N SER A 38 54.15 -13.32 27.16
CA SER A 38 55.18 -14.36 27.05
C SER A 38 54.79 -15.71 27.65
N ARG A 39 53.54 -15.89 28.09
CA ARG A 39 53.07 -17.12 28.76
C ARG A 39 52.76 -18.24 27.76
N THR A 40 52.64 -19.45 28.27
CA THR A 40 52.48 -20.67 27.45
C THR A 40 51.03 -20.96 27.03
N ALA A 41 50.04 -20.32 27.68
CA ALA A 41 48.62 -20.58 27.47
C ALA A 41 47.79 -19.30 27.31
N CYS A 42 46.55 -19.45 26.82
CA CYS A 42 45.56 -18.38 26.79
C CYS A 42 45.00 -18.09 28.18
N LEU A 43 44.31 -16.95 28.34
CA LEU A 43 43.83 -16.47 29.65
C LEU A 43 43.00 -17.53 30.42
N ALA A 44 42.21 -18.33 29.69
CA ALA A 44 41.38 -19.38 30.25
C ALA A 44 42.15 -20.58 30.81
N HIS A 45 43.30 -20.91 30.22
CA HIS A 45 44.10 -22.09 30.55
C HIS A 45 45.37 -21.76 31.33
N LEU A 46 45.62 -20.48 31.64
CA LEU A 46 46.62 -20.10 32.64
C LEU A 46 46.26 -20.70 33.99
N ASP A 47 47.27 -21.06 34.79
CA ASP A 47 47.06 -21.33 36.20
C ASP A 47 46.61 -20.07 36.95
N GLU A 48 46.08 -20.25 38.15
CA GLU A 48 45.46 -19.15 38.90
C GLU A 48 46.47 -18.08 39.34
N ALA A 49 47.73 -18.45 39.59
CA ALA A 49 48.77 -17.51 40.01
C ALA A 49 49.18 -16.61 38.83
N ASP A 50 49.45 -17.19 37.66
CA ASP A 50 49.78 -16.47 36.44
C ASP A 50 48.63 -15.61 35.95
N ARG A 51 47.40 -16.11 36.08
CA ARG A 51 46.18 -15.38 35.72
C ARG A 51 45.97 -14.17 36.63
N ALA A 52 46.06 -14.35 37.95
CA ALA A 52 45.94 -13.25 38.90
C ALA A 52 47.03 -12.19 38.68
N ALA A 53 48.28 -12.61 38.43
CA ALA A 53 49.38 -11.70 38.13
C ALA A 53 49.18 -10.94 36.81
N HIS A 54 48.65 -11.60 35.78
CA HIS A 54 48.32 -10.92 34.52
C HIS A 54 47.21 -9.88 34.71
N LEU A 55 46.11 -10.26 35.37
CA LEU A 55 44.98 -9.35 35.62
C LEU A 55 45.38 -8.15 36.49
N ALA A 56 46.20 -8.35 37.52
CA ALA A 56 46.68 -7.27 38.37
C ALA A 56 47.62 -6.28 37.66
N ALA A 57 48.22 -6.67 36.53
CA ALA A 57 49.07 -5.80 35.72
C ALA A 57 48.28 -4.94 34.73
N LEU A 58 46.98 -5.20 34.55
CA LEU A 58 46.13 -4.41 33.67
C LEU A 58 45.76 -3.08 34.33
N SER A 59 45.65 -2.04 33.50
CA SER A 59 45.18 -0.73 33.91
C SER A 59 44.09 -0.22 32.96
N PRO A 60 43.20 0.68 33.39
CA PRO A 60 42.15 1.22 32.52
C PRO A 60 42.73 1.80 31.22
N GLY A 61 42.19 1.37 30.07
CA GLY A 61 42.67 1.75 28.74
C GLY A 61 43.80 0.89 28.17
N THR A 62 44.20 -0.18 28.86
CA THR A 62 45.19 -1.14 28.33
C THR A 62 44.61 -1.92 27.15
N ASP A 63 45.44 -2.19 26.14
CA ASP A 63 45.11 -3.06 25.01
C ASP A 63 45.02 -4.53 25.44
N VAL A 64 44.02 -5.25 24.94
CA VAL A 64 43.81 -6.67 25.24
C VAL A 64 43.72 -7.50 23.97
N ASP A 65 44.39 -8.65 23.96
CA ASP A 65 44.33 -9.65 22.88
C ASP A 65 43.96 -11.02 23.44
N HIS A 66 42.73 -11.42 23.17
CA HIS A 66 42.10 -12.66 23.61
C HIS A 66 41.37 -13.38 22.47
N ARG A 67 41.91 -13.27 21.25
CA ARG A 67 41.40 -14.02 20.09
C ARG A 67 41.32 -15.52 20.37
N ASP A 68 40.26 -16.16 19.88
CA ASP A 68 39.93 -17.59 20.04
C ASP A 68 39.94 -18.11 21.49
N THR A 69 39.91 -17.20 22.47
CA THR A 69 39.97 -17.58 23.88
C THR A 69 38.56 -17.91 24.38
N PRO A 70 38.37 -19.05 25.06
CA PRO A 70 37.08 -19.36 25.69
C PRO A 70 36.92 -18.53 26.97
N PHE A 71 35.77 -17.89 27.14
CA PHE A 71 35.42 -17.10 28.32
C PHE A 71 34.24 -17.71 29.06
N THR A 72 34.40 -17.84 30.38
CA THR A 72 33.28 -17.98 31.31
C THR A 72 32.85 -16.59 31.79
N ALA A 73 31.63 -16.47 32.33
CA ALA A 73 31.14 -15.21 32.89
C ALA A 73 32.07 -14.69 34.02
N GLU A 74 32.58 -15.59 34.87
CA GLU A 74 33.52 -15.24 35.93
C GLU A 74 34.84 -14.70 35.37
N LEU A 75 35.41 -15.36 34.35
CA LEU A 75 36.68 -14.95 33.77
C LEU A 75 36.56 -13.57 33.09
N LEU A 76 35.48 -13.35 32.35
CA LEU A 76 35.20 -12.05 31.74
C LEU A 76 34.99 -10.97 32.80
N GLY A 77 34.21 -11.25 33.85
CA GLY A 77 33.99 -10.32 34.95
C GLY A 77 35.28 -9.91 35.65
N ARG A 78 36.20 -10.86 35.87
CA ARG A 78 37.54 -10.59 36.42
C ARG A 78 38.38 -9.72 35.50
N LEU A 79 38.37 -9.98 34.19
CA LEU A 79 39.07 -9.17 33.19
C LEU A 79 38.56 -7.73 33.18
N LEU A 80 37.24 -7.53 33.10
CA LEU A 80 36.64 -6.19 33.05
C LEU A 80 36.79 -5.44 34.38
N THR A 81 36.75 -6.15 35.51
CA THR A 81 37.04 -5.56 36.83
C THR A 81 38.47 -5.03 36.91
N ALA A 82 39.45 -5.74 36.34
CA ALA A 82 40.83 -5.28 36.28
C ALA A 82 41.02 -4.03 35.39
N LEU A 83 40.12 -3.81 34.43
CA LEU A 83 40.14 -2.66 33.52
C LEU A 83 39.21 -1.52 33.96
N ARG A 84 38.66 -1.59 35.18
CA ARG A 84 37.68 -0.63 35.68
C ARG A 84 38.31 0.73 35.95
N ASP A 85 37.81 1.76 35.29
CA ASP A 85 38.22 3.14 35.53
C ASP A 85 37.56 3.66 36.82
N PRO A 86 38.33 4.10 37.84
CA PRO A 86 37.76 4.59 39.09
C PRO A 86 36.99 5.90 38.94
N ALA A 87 37.23 6.68 37.88
CA ALA A 87 36.54 7.96 37.67
C ALA A 87 35.13 7.77 37.10
N THR A 88 34.96 6.84 36.16
CA THR A 88 33.65 6.57 35.51
C THR A 88 32.91 5.39 36.15
N GLY A 89 33.63 4.53 36.87
CA GLY A 89 33.08 3.30 37.45
C GLY A 89 32.82 2.18 36.45
N GLY A 90 33.08 2.38 35.15
CA GLY A 90 32.92 1.39 34.08
C GLY A 90 34.25 0.80 33.60
N PRO A 91 34.24 -0.34 32.89
CA PRO A 91 35.46 -0.89 32.30
C PRO A 91 35.91 -0.02 31.13
N ARG A 92 37.20 0.35 31.12
CA ARG A 92 37.82 1.08 30.02
C ARG A 92 38.90 0.22 29.39
N VAL A 93 38.73 -0.08 28.11
CA VAL A 93 39.62 -0.97 27.35
C VAL A 93 40.28 -0.15 26.23
N GLY A 94 41.54 -0.44 25.93
CA GLY A 94 42.26 0.11 24.79
C GLY A 94 41.75 -0.48 23.47
N ALA A 95 42.65 -0.94 22.62
CA ALA A 95 42.32 -1.86 21.54
C ALA A 95 41.92 -3.22 22.13
N ALA A 96 40.75 -3.73 21.74
CA ALA A 96 40.21 -4.98 22.25
C ALA A 96 40.09 -6.00 21.12
N ARG A 97 40.78 -7.13 21.23
CA ARG A 97 40.70 -8.22 20.25
C ARG A 97 40.11 -9.47 20.88
N PHE A 98 38.89 -9.76 20.50
CA PHE A 98 38.12 -10.96 20.84
C PHE A 98 37.68 -11.71 19.57
N ASP A 99 38.41 -11.54 18.44
CA ASP A 99 38.12 -12.26 17.20
C ASP A 99 38.08 -13.78 17.48
N GLY A 100 37.01 -14.47 17.09
CA GLY A 100 36.81 -15.91 17.32
C GLY A 100 36.65 -16.33 18.79
N ALA A 101 36.59 -15.40 19.76
CA ALA A 101 36.42 -15.74 21.17
C ALA A 101 35.08 -16.42 21.42
N ALA A 102 35.04 -17.37 22.37
CA ALA A 102 33.85 -18.15 22.69
C ALA A 102 33.37 -17.86 24.11
N PHE A 103 32.27 -17.13 24.25
CA PHE A 103 31.64 -16.82 25.54
C PHE A 103 30.58 -17.88 25.85
N SER A 104 30.91 -18.82 26.73
CA SER A 104 30.06 -19.97 27.05
C SER A 104 28.88 -19.63 27.98
N SER A 105 28.84 -18.41 28.50
CA SER A 105 27.83 -17.88 29.42
C SER A 105 27.51 -16.43 29.06
N ALA A 106 26.67 -15.76 29.86
CA ALA A 106 26.38 -14.34 29.65
C ALA A 106 27.68 -13.51 29.63
N ALA A 107 27.82 -12.67 28.61
CA ALA A 107 28.95 -11.77 28.43
C ALA A 107 28.47 -10.33 28.68
N ASP A 108 28.91 -9.74 29.79
CA ASP A 108 28.48 -8.40 30.20
C ASP A 108 29.58 -7.37 29.95
N PHE A 109 29.35 -6.51 28.97
CA PHE A 109 30.16 -5.35 28.58
C PHE A 109 29.36 -4.05 28.74
N ASN A 110 28.31 -4.02 29.57
CA ASN A 110 27.49 -2.82 29.76
C ASN A 110 28.33 -1.65 30.27
N GLY A 111 28.11 -0.46 29.70
CA GLY A 111 28.85 0.76 30.02
C GLY A 111 30.35 0.69 29.71
N ALA A 112 30.81 -0.31 28.96
CA ALA A 112 32.22 -0.43 28.61
C ALA A 112 32.66 0.65 27.63
N VAL A 113 33.82 1.25 27.88
CA VAL A 113 34.43 2.23 26.97
C VAL A 113 35.60 1.58 26.25
N PHE A 114 35.44 1.37 24.95
CA PHE A 114 36.49 0.91 24.04
C PHE A 114 37.15 2.13 23.39
N SER A 115 38.30 2.51 23.92
CA SER A 115 39.05 3.70 23.47
C SER A 115 39.86 3.45 22.19
N GLY A 116 40.13 2.18 21.85
CA GLY A 116 40.69 1.76 20.57
C GLY A 116 39.71 0.92 19.72
N PRO A 117 40.18 0.29 18.64
CA PRO A 117 39.37 -0.64 17.85
C PRO A 117 38.91 -1.84 18.70
N ALA A 118 37.62 -2.18 18.63
CA ALA A 118 37.05 -3.34 19.31
C ALA A 118 36.66 -4.38 18.26
N ARG A 119 37.23 -5.57 18.34
CA ARG A 119 37.02 -6.63 17.34
C ARG A 119 36.48 -7.88 18.00
N PHE A 120 35.31 -8.30 17.54
CA PHE A 120 34.57 -9.50 17.91
C PHE A 120 34.21 -10.30 16.65
N ASP A 121 34.97 -10.14 15.57
CA ASP A 121 34.76 -10.84 14.30
C ASP A 121 34.73 -12.37 14.55
N GLY A 122 33.65 -13.03 14.14
CA GLY A 122 33.45 -14.47 14.34
C GLY A 122 33.35 -14.92 15.81
N ALA A 123 33.18 -14.01 16.78
CA ALA A 123 33.00 -14.37 18.18
C ALA A 123 31.66 -15.12 18.38
N ALA A 124 31.66 -16.11 19.27
CA ALA A 124 30.49 -16.91 19.60
C ALA A 124 30.01 -16.59 21.02
N PHE A 125 28.81 -16.03 21.15
CA PHE A 125 28.14 -15.78 22.41
C PHE A 125 27.04 -16.83 22.62
N SER A 126 27.35 -17.87 23.40
CA SER A 126 26.39 -18.94 23.72
C SER A 126 25.31 -18.47 24.70
N GLY A 127 25.63 -17.52 25.58
CA GLY A 127 24.66 -16.83 26.45
C GLY A 127 24.24 -15.47 25.89
N SER A 128 23.56 -14.67 26.71
CA SER A 128 23.25 -13.28 26.35
C SER A 128 24.52 -12.42 26.30
N ALA A 129 24.60 -11.51 25.33
CA ALA A 129 25.69 -10.56 25.22
C ALA A 129 25.15 -9.14 25.43
N TRP A 130 25.70 -8.42 26.40
CA TRP A 130 25.20 -7.10 26.79
C TRP A 130 26.28 -6.05 26.56
N PHE A 131 26.00 -5.09 25.69
CA PHE A 131 26.82 -3.93 25.35
C PHE A 131 25.99 -2.64 25.50
N ASN A 132 24.98 -2.64 26.38
CA ASN A 132 24.13 -1.48 26.61
C ASN A 132 24.98 -0.32 27.16
N GLU A 133 24.75 0.87 26.65
CA GLU A 133 25.51 2.09 26.97
C GLU A 133 27.03 1.97 26.73
N ALA A 134 27.47 0.97 25.96
CA ALA A 134 28.89 0.83 25.60
C ALA A 134 29.30 1.93 24.61
N ALA A 135 30.50 2.47 24.78
CA ALA A 135 31.04 3.51 23.92
C ALA A 135 32.25 2.98 23.13
N PHE A 136 32.10 2.95 21.81
CA PHE A 136 33.15 2.55 20.87
C PHE A 136 33.74 3.79 20.20
N SER A 137 34.92 4.21 20.65
CA SER A 137 35.63 5.38 20.12
C SER A 137 36.30 5.07 18.77
N GLY A 138 36.77 3.84 18.60
CA GLY A 138 37.31 3.32 17.33
C GLY A 138 36.29 2.46 16.57
N PRO A 139 36.71 1.81 15.47
CA PRO A 139 35.87 0.84 14.76
C PRO A 139 35.48 -0.33 15.66
N ALA A 140 34.20 -0.68 15.66
CA ALA A 140 33.64 -1.83 16.36
C ALA A 140 33.25 -2.88 15.32
N ARG A 141 33.84 -4.07 15.38
CA ARG A 141 33.57 -5.14 14.42
C ARG A 141 32.99 -6.36 15.10
N PHE A 142 31.90 -6.86 14.55
CA PHE A 142 31.15 -8.04 14.95
C PHE A 142 30.81 -8.88 13.70
N ASP A 143 31.62 -8.79 12.64
CA ASP A 143 31.35 -9.47 11.37
C ASP A 143 31.32 -10.98 11.60
N GLY A 144 30.26 -11.64 11.17
CA GLY A 144 30.06 -13.08 11.37
C GLY A 144 29.96 -13.52 12.83
N ALA A 145 29.79 -12.60 13.79
CA ALA A 145 29.58 -12.95 15.19
C ALA A 145 28.25 -13.69 15.37
N ALA A 146 28.22 -14.68 16.27
CA ALA A 146 27.05 -15.50 16.53
C ALA A 146 26.53 -15.27 17.95
N PHE A 147 25.37 -14.62 18.07
CA PHE A 147 24.65 -14.38 19.32
C PHE A 147 23.56 -15.43 19.48
N SER A 148 23.86 -16.49 20.22
CA SER A 148 22.90 -17.58 20.46
C SER A 148 21.82 -17.19 21.48
N GLY A 149 22.20 -16.38 22.47
CA GLY A 149 21.28 -15.73 23.39
C GLY A 149 20.80 -14.38 22.88
N ALA A 150 20.26 -13.58 23.78
CA ALA A 150 19.82 -12.22 23.46
C ALA A 150 21.02 -11.25 23.40
N ALA A 151 20.99 -10.28 22.50
CA ALA A 151 22.09 -9.34 22.29
C ALA A 151 21.59 -7.90 22.50
N GLY A 152 22.13 -7.19 23.49
CA GLY A 152 21.75 -5.80 23.77
C GLY A 152 22.88 -4.83 23.44
N PHE A 153 22.53 -3.75 22.75
CA PHE A 153 23.34 -2.59 22.39
C PHE A 153 22.55 -1.29 22.63
N ASP A 154 21.61 -1.31 23.57
CA ASP A 154 20.73 -0.18 23.84
C ASP A 154 21.54 1.02 24.32
N GLY A 155 21.33 2.18 23.71
CA GLY A 155 22.09 3.39 23.99
C GLY A 155 23.59 3.29 23.67
N ALA A 156 24.05 2.25 22.97
CA ALA A 156 25.46 2.13 22.60
C ALA A 156 25.86 3.24 21.62
N ALA A 157 27.06 3.79 21.82
CA ALA A 157 27.59 4.88 21.01
C ALA A 157 28.76 4.39 20.15
N PHE A 158 28.55 4.33 18.84
CA PHE A 158 29.55 3.98 17.84
C PHE A 158 30.08 5.25 17.17
N SER A 159 31.19 5.77 17.69
CA SER A 159 31.88 6.94 17.11
C SER A 159 32.66 6.57 15.84
N GLY A 160 33.23 5.37 15.82
CA GLY A 160 33.81 4.76 14.61
C GLY A 160 32.77 3.95 13.83
N ALA A 161 33.22 3.30 12.75
CA ALA A 161 32.35 2.41 11.98
C ALA A 161 31.99 1.14 12.79
N ALA A 162 30.72 0.74 12.72
CA ALA A 162 30.15 -0.44 13.37
C ALA A 162 29.80 -1.49 12.32
N TRP A 163 30.45 -2.65 12.38
CA TRP A 163 30.37 -3.69 11.36
C TRP A 163 29.71 -4.92 11.96
N PHE A 164 28.51 -5.25 11.51
CA PHE A 164 27.72 -6.42 11.90
C PHE A 164 27.45 -7.31 10.67
N GLY A 165 28.31 -7.24 9.65
CA GLY A 165 28.13 -7.94 8.39
C GLY A 165 28.08 -9.45 8.59
N GLY A 166 27.00 -10.09 8.14
CA GLY A 166 26.79 -11.53 8.32
C GLY A 166 26.65 -12.00 9.78
N ALA A 167 26.48 -11.08 10.75
CA ALA A 167 26.24 -11.44 12.14
C ALA A 167 24.91 -12.19 12.28
N VAL A 168 24.87 -13.17 13.19
CA VAL A 168 23.68 -14.00 13.43
C VAL A 168 23.17 -13.76 14.84
N PHE A 169 21.96 -13.22 14.94
CA PHE A 169 21.23 -13.00 16.19
C PHE A 169 20.12 -14.05 16.30
N SER A 170 20.40 -15.12 17.04
CA SER A 170 19.42 -16.20 17.26
C SER A 170 18.35 -15.81 18.30
N GLY A 171 18.72 -14.97 19.27
CA GLY A 171 17.77 -14.31 20.19
C GLY A 171 17.28 -12.96 19.66
N SER A 172 16.60 -12.21 20.53
CA SER A 172 16.26 -10.80 20.26
C SER A 172 17.52 -9.94 20.25
N ALA A 173 17.52 -8.94 19.38
CA ALA A 173 18.59 -7.96 19.26
C ALA A 173 18.06 -6.55 19.56
N TRP A 174 18.71 -5.85 20.47
CA TRP A 174 18.29 -4.53 20.94
C TRP A 174 19.35 -3.50 20.62
N PHE A 175 18.96 -2.45 19.91
CA PHE A 175 19.77 -1.30 19.51
C PHE A 175 18.97 -0.01 19.77
N ASP A 176 18.08 -0.03 20.76
CA ASP A 176 17.18 1.10 21.03
C ASP A 176 18.00 2.29 21.51
N GLY A 177 17.81 3.45 20.86
CA GLY A 177 18.57 4.66 21.13
C GLY A 177 20.07 4.57 20.80
N ALA A 178 20.54 3.52 20.10
CA ALA A 178 21.93 3.41 19.69
C ALA A 178 22.31 4.54 18.72
N ALA A 179 23.52 5.07 18.86
CA ALA A 179 24.03 6.18 18.06
C ALA A 179 25.19 5.71 17.17
N PHE A 180 24.96 5.67 15.87
CA PHE A 180 25.93 5.34 14.84
C PHE A 180 26.42 6.63 14.18
N SER A 181 27.51 7.19 14.71
CA SER A 181 28.15 8.38 14.14
C SER A 181 29.02 8.03 12.94
N GLY A 182 29.63 6.84 12.94
CA GLY A 182 30.29 6.24 11.79
C GLY A 182 29.33 5.40 10.93
N GLU A 183 29.88 4.76 9.89
CA GLU A 183 29.16 3.79 9.06
C GLU A 183 28.62 2.63 9.91
N ALA A 184 27.38 2.22 9.66
CA ALA A 184 26.72 1.09 10.31
C ALA A 184 26.36 0.04 9.25
N ASP A 185 27.13 -1.04 9.21
CA ASP A 185 26.96 -2.12 8.23
C ASP A 185 26.25 -3.32 8.89
N PHE A 186 25.02 -3.61 8.47
CA PHE A 186 24.25 -4.81 8.85
C PHE A 186 24.02 -5.73 7.64
N ASN A 187 24.89 -5.67 6.63
CA ASN A 187 24.72 -6.42 5.38
C ASN A 187 24.77 -7.93 5.64
N GLY A 188 23.78 -8.65 5.13
CA GLY A 188 23.65 -10.10 5.33
C GLY A 188 23.42 -10.53 6.79
N ALA A 189 23.19 -9.60 7.72
CA ALA A 189 22.89 -9.95 9.11
C ALA A 189 21.56 -10.72 9.20
N ALA A 190 21.52 -11.73 10.06
CA ALA A 190 20.36 -12.59 10.23
C ALA A 190 19.81 -12.45 11.66
N PHE A 191 18.57 -11.98 11.78
CA PHE A 191 17.85 -11.83 13.04
C PHE A 191 16.75 -12.88 13.10
N SER A 192 16.89 -13.87 13.97
CA SER A 192 15.90 -14.94 14.16
C SER A 192 14.79 -14.50 15.13
N GLY A 193 15.12 -13.64 16.10
CA GLY A 193 14.16 -12.94 16.94
C GLY A 193 13.75 -11.59 16.38
N ASP A 194 13.08 -10.78 17.22
CA ASP A 194 12.82 -9.38 16.92
C ASP A 194 14.10 -8.54 17.00
N ALA A 195 14.21 -7.54 16.13
CA ALA A 195 15.28 -6.56 16.13
C ALA A 195 14.69 -5.16 16.39
N TRP A 196 15.11 -4.51 17.47
CA TRP A 196 14.63 -3.18 17.85
C TRP A 196 15.74 -2.15 17.68
N PHE A 197 15.47 -1.13 16.87
CA PHE A 197 16.30 0.04 16.60
C PHE A 197 15.49 1.31 16.90
N ASP A 198 14.57 1.24 17.87
CA ASP A 198 13.64 2.33 18.16
C ASP A 198 14.45 3.52 18.71
N GLY A 199 14.28 4.70 18.11
CA GLY A 199 15.03 5.91 18.44
C GLY A 199 16.52 5.89 18.05
N ALA A 200 16.99 4.87 17.32
CA ALA A 200 18.38 4.81 16.88
C ALA A 200 18.73 5.97 15.92
N ALA A 201 19.94 6.49 16.03
CA ALA A 201 20.44 7.59 15.21
C ALA A 201 21.57 7.12 14.29
N PHE A 202 21.35 7.15 12.99
CA PHE A 202 22.32 6.84 11.95
C PHE A 202 22.79 8.15 11.30
N SER A 203 23.84 8.76 11.87
CA SER A 203 24.48 9.93 11.28
C SER A 203 25.46 9.56 10.17
N GLY A 204 26.11 8.40 10.28
CA GLY A 204 26.88 7.79 9.19
C GLY A 204 26.01 6.94 8.26
N GLU A 205 26.64 6.37 7.22
CA GLU A 205 25.94 5.54 6.25
C GLU A 205 25.42 4.25 6.89
N ALA A 206 24.11 4.01 6.84
CA ALA A 206 23.49 2.77 7.30
C ALA A 206 23.19 1.84 6.12
N ARG A 207 23.66 0.59 6.19
CA ARG A 207 23.42 -0.44 5.16
C ARG A 207 22.80 -1.69 5.75
N PHE A 208 21.80 -2.23 5.05
CA PHE A 208 21.03 -3.42 5.42
C PHE A 208 20.86 -4.36 4.22
N ASP A 209 21.79 -4.33 3.26
CA ASP A 209 21.74 -5.14 2.04
C ASP A 209 21.81 -6.63 2.39
N GLY A 210 20.77 -7.36 2.00
CA GLY A 210 20.63 -8.79 2.29
C GLY A 210 20.34 -9.14 3.74
N ALA A 211 20.00 -8.16 4.59
CA ALA A 211 19.59 -8.43 5.96
C ALA A 211 18.27 -9.23 5.99
N ALA A 212 18.20 -10.21 6.88
CA ALA A 212 17.05 -11.10 7.02
C ALA A 212 16.52 -11.06 8.46
N PHE A 213 15.25 -10.72 8.61
CA PHE A 213 14.54 -10.68 9.89
C PHE A 213 13.45 -11.75 9.86
N SER A 214 13.52 -12.73 10.76
CA SER A 214 12.47 -13.75 10.89
C SER A 214 11.28 -13.21 11.69
N GLY A 215 11.55 -12.38 12.71
CA GLY A 215 10.56 -11.62 13.48
C GLY A 215 10.32 -10.21 12.93
N SER A 216 9.92 -9.31 13.83
CA SER A 216 9.67 -7.90 13.53
C SER A 216 10.97 -7.08 13.55
N ALA A 217 11.12 -6.17 12.58
CA ALA A 217 12.20 -5.18 12.54
C ALA A 217 11.62 -3.80 12.85
N ARG A 218 12.02 -3.19 13.96
CA ARG A 218 11.47 -1.91 14.42
C ARG A 218 12.53 -0.82 14.38
N PHE A 219 12.14 0.32 13.85
CA PHE A 219 12.91 1.56 13.68
C PHE A 219 12.02 2.75 14.07
N ASP A 220 11.15 2.58 15.08
CA ASP A 220 10.20 3.63 15.50
C ASP A 220 10.97 4.84 16.02
N GLY A 221 10.75 6.01 15.43
CA GLY A 221 11.48 7.24 15.76
C GLY A 221 12.96 7.25 15.36
N ALA A 222 13.42 6.26 14.58
CA ALA A 222 14.81 6.23 14.11
C ALA A 222 15.12 7.39 13.16
N ARG A 223 16.35 7.89 13.21
CA ARG A 223 16.80 9.01 12.38
C ARG A 223 17.90 8.55 11.43
N PHE A 224 17.65 8.69 10.14
CA PHE A 224 18.59 8.39 9.06
C PHE A 224 19.07 9.71 8.43
N GLU A 225 20.30 10.12 8.76
CA GLU A 225 20.92 11.29 8.13
C GLU A 225 21.62 10.92 6.82
N ALA A 226 22.18 9.71 6.75
CA ALA A 226 22.78 9.14 5.55
C ALA A 226 22.36 7.66 5.39
N ALA A 227 21.37 7.41 4.54
CA ALA A 227 20.95 6.05 4.19
C ALA A 227 20.47 6.07 2.72
N PRO A 228 21.38 6.05 1.74
CA PRO A 228 21.00 6.11 0.33
C PRO A 228 20.18 4.88 -0.10
N HIS A 229 20.47 3.73 0.52
CA HIS A 229 19.83 2.44 0.26
C HIS A 229 19.51 1.76 1.59
N LEU A 230 18.24 1.42 1.80
CA LEU A 230 17.78 0.61 2.92
C LEU A 230 17.21 -0.70 2.37
N GLY A 231 18.05 -1.72 2.36
CA GLY A 231 17.78 -3.01 1.72
C GLY A 231 18.51 -3.17 0.38
N PRO A 232 18.34 -4.33 -0.29
CA PRO A 232 17.20 -5.22 -0.13
C PRO A 232 17.20 -6.02 1.17
N LEU A 233 16.10 -5.97 1.92
CA LEU A 233 15.93 -6.73 3.15
C LEU A 233 14.63 -7.55 3.14
N VAL A 234 14.63 -8.65 3.88
CA VAL A 234 13.47 -9.54 4.03
C VAL A 234 13.05 -9.56 5.50
N CYS A 235 11.75 -9.39 5.78
CA CYS A 235 11.19 -9.47 7.12
C CYS A 235 9.96 -10.39 7.15
N GLY A 236 10.02 -11.46 7.93
CA GLY A 236 8.96 -12.47 8.04
C GLY A 236 7.65 -11.93 8.62
N GLU A 237 7.70 -10.83 9.38
CA GLU A 237 6.54 -10.19 9.98
C GLU A 237 6.37 -8.75 9.50
N ARG A 238 6.73 -7.77 10.35
CA ARG A 238 6.51 -6.35 10.07
C ARG A 238 7.80 -5.54 10.19
N VAL A 239 7.94 -4.59 9.26
CA VAL A 239 8.91 -3.51 9.37
C VAL A 239 8.18 -2.27 9.90
N VAL A 240 8.64 -1.73 11.02
CA VAL A 240 8.07 -0.52 11.64
C VAL A 240 9.04 0.62 11.46
N LEU A 241 8.66 1.62 10.68
CA LEU A 241 9.38 2.87 10.45
C LEU A 241 8.56 4.04 11.01
N ASP A 242 7.64 3.79 11.94
CA ASP A 242 6.77 4.83 12.47
C ASP A 242 7.60 5.97 13.07
N ALA A 243 7.20 7.22 12.88
CA ALA A 243 7.94 8.42 13.33
C ALA A 243 9.40 8.54 12.85
N ALA A 244 9.88 7.66 11.97
CA ALA A 244 11.24 7.71 11.46
C ALA A 244 11.46 8.93 10.56
N VAL A 245 12.68 9.44 10.53
CA VAL A 245 13.05 10.64 9.78
C VAL A 245 14.17 10.33 8.80
N PHE A 246 13.92 10.58 7.51
CA PHE A 246 14.90 10.47 6.44
C PHE A 246 15.28 11.87 5.95
N GLN A 247 16.53 12.28 6.21
CA GLN A 247 17.04 13.62 5.85
C GLN A 247 17.57 13.69 4.41
N GLN A 248 17.98 12.56 3.85
CA GLN A 248 18.58 12.45 2.52
C GLN A 248 17.73 11.55 1.60
N PRO A 249 17.95 11.62 0.27
CA PRO A 249 17.28 10.72 -0.65
C PRO A 249 17.52 9.26 -0.29
N VAL A 250 16.47 8.45 -0.29
CA VAL A 250 16.55 7.04 0.10
C VAL A 250 15.75 6.14 -0.83
N THR A 251 16.32 4.97 -1.14
CA THR A 251 15.62 3.86 -1.76
C THR A 251 15.42 2.76 -0.75
N LEU A 252 14.17 2.42 -0.45
CA LEU A 252 13.80 1.32 0.43
C LEU A 252 13.44 0.11 -0.43
N GLU A 253 14.11 -1.02 -0.21
CA GLU A 253 13.84 -2.28 -0.89
C GLU A 253 13.46 -3.34 0.16
N ILE A 254 12.16 -3.57 0.34
CA ILE A 254 11.65 -4.37 1.47
C ILE A 254 10.67 -5.44 0.98
N ALA A 255 10.94 -6.69 1.36
CA ALA A 255 9.98 -7.78 1.27
C ALA A 255 9.48 -8.13 2.68
N ALA A 256 8.22 -7.82 2.99
CA ALA A 256 7.64 -8.02 4.31
C ALA A 256 6.12 -8.25 4.25
N ARG A 257 5.51 -8.78 5.32
CA ARG A 257 4.04 -8.92 5.39
C ARG A 257 3.36 -7.58 5.65
N ALA A 258 3.99 -6.74 6.45
CA ALA A 258 3.51 -5.39 6.75
C ALA A 258 4.66 -4.40 6.83
N VAL A 259 4.43 -3.19 6.34
CA VAL A 259 5.35 -2.05 6.49
C VAL A 259 4.56 -0.88 7.05
N SER A 260 4.92 -0.44 8.25
CA SER A 260 4.28 0.70 8.90
C SER A 260 5.19 1.91 8.78
N CYS A 261 4.71 2.97 8.16
CA CYS A 261 5.40 4.24 7.96
C CYS A 261 4.55 5.38 8.58
N ALA A 262 3.86 5.10 9.69
CA ALA A 262 2.97 6.05 10.32
C ALA A 262 3.75 7.22 10.92
N ARG A 263 3.36 8.47 10.65
CA ARG A 263 4.07 9.68 11.14
C ARG A 263 5.52 9.78 10.67
N THR A 264 5.92 9.05 9.64
CA THR A 264 7.24 9.18 9.02
C THR A 264 7.45 10.59 8.45
N ARG A 265 8.68 11.09 8.50
CA ARG A 265 9.05 12.36 7.87
C ARG A 265 10.06 12.12 6.76
N TRP A 266 9.66 12.45 5.55
CA TRP A 266 10.49 12.38 4.35
C TRP A 266 10.94 13.79 3.98
N ALA A 267 12.11 14.18 4.46
CA ALA A 267 12.70 15.50 4.20
C ALA A 267 13.49 15.54 2.87
N SER A 268 13.39 14.48 2.07
CA SER A 268 13.95 14.37 0.72
C SER A 268 13.17 13.34 -0.11
N THR A 269 13.53 13.17 -1.38
CA THR A 269 12.88 12.22 -2.28
C THR A 269 13.06 10.78 -1.81
N ALA A 270 11.98 10.00 -1.78
CA ALA A 270 12.04 8.60 -1.39
C ALA A 270 11.41 7.68 -2.43
N THR A 271 12.00 6.51 -2.61
CA THR A 271 11.42 5.44 -3.43
C THR A 271 11.27 4.20 -2.59
N LEU A 272 10.03 3.74 -2.42
CA LEU A 272 9.68 2.53 -1.68
C LEU A 272 9.34 1.43 -2.68
N HIS A 273 10.27 0.51 -2.86
CA HIS A 273 10.11 -0.72 -3.59
C HIS A 273 9.71 -1.82 -2.61
N LEU A 274 8.42 -2.21 -2.66
CA LEU A 274 7.86 -3.15 -1.70
C LEU A 274 7.40 -4.45 -2.38
N ARG A 275 7.41 -5.53 -1.61
CA ARG A 275 6.88 -6.84 -2.00
C ARG A 275 6.04 -7.41 -0.86
N TYR A 276 4.90 -8.01 -1.19
CA TYR A 276 3.96 -8.71 -0.28
C TYR A 276 3.29 -7.86 0.81
N ALA A 277 3.69 -6.59 0.94
CA ALA A 277 3.42 -5.79 2.12
C ALA A 277 2.03 -5.16 2.14
N GLU A 278 1.40 -5.15 3.31
CA GLU A 278 0.42 -4.14 3.68
C GLU A 278 1.15 -2.88 4.19
N LEU A 279 1.09 -1.79 3.43
CA LEU A 279 1.74 -0.50 3.72
C LEU A 279 0.78 0.46 4.44
N ASP A 280 1.22 1.06 5.52
CA ASP A 280 0.49 2.13 6.22
C ASP A 280 1.28 3.44 6.22
N LEU A 281 0.68 4.51 5.69
CA LEU A 281 1.29 5.85 5.61
C LEU A 281 0.56 6.87 6.49
N ARG A 282 -0.29 6.46 7.44
CA ARG A 282 -1.08 7.40 8.25
C ARG A 282 -0.22 8.53 8.85
N ASP A 283 -0.69 9.76 8.73
CA ASP A 283 -0.04 10.96 9.26
C ASP A 283 1.42 11.18 8.82
N ALA A 284 1.88 10.52 7.75
CA ALA A 284 3.21 10.73 7.19
C ALA A 284 3.34 12.15 6.59
N VAL A 285 4.51 12.75 6.78
CA VAL A 285 4.85 14.09 6.28
C VAL A 285 5.79 13.93 5.08
N LEU A 286 5.27 14.27 3.90
CA LEU A 286 6.00 14.22 2.64
C LEU A 286 6.42 15.65 2.25
N GLU A 287 7.67 16.03 2.49
CA GLU A 287 8.17 17.36 2.05
C GLU A 287 8.60 17.35 0.58
N TYR A 288 8.89 16.16 0.05
CA TYR A 288 9.37 15.91 -1.30
C TYR A 288 8.65 14.69 -1.90
N PRO A 289 8.74 14.50 -3.23
CA PRO A 289 8.12 13.36 -3.91
C PRO A 289 8.52 12.00 -3.29
N VAL A 290 7.51 11.21 -2.95
CA VAL A 290 7.64 9.82 -2.49
C VAL A 290 6.91 8.90 -3.46
N LEU A 291 7.66 7.98 -4.07
CA LEU A 291 7.14 6.94 -4.94
C LEU A 291 6.99 5.64 -4.16
N VAL A 292 5.81 5.03 -4.21
CA VAL A 292 5.57 3.66 -3.72
C VAL A 292 5.28 2.76 -4.92
N ALA A 293 6.06 1.71 -5.10
CA ALA A 293 5.89 0.78 -6.19
C ALA A 293 6.01 -0.69 -5.74
N THR A 294 5.13 -1.52 -6.29
CA THR A 294 5.24 -2.99 -6.15
C THR A 294 6.35 -3.50 -7.05
N ARG A 295 7.23 -4.37 -6.52
CA ARG A 295 8.26 -5.06 -7.32
C ARG A 295 7.81 -6.48 -7.66
N PRO A 296 7.72 -6.89 -8.94
CA PRO A 296 7.27 -8.23 -9.31
C PRO A 296 8.35 -9.30 -9.13
N THR A 297 9.63 -8.95 -9.37
CA THR A 297 10.77 -9.87 -9.23
C THR A 297 11.40 -9.77 -7.84
N PRO A 298 11.90 -10.88 -7.27
CA PRO A 298 12.70 -10.85 -6.05
C PRO A 298 13.87 -9.90 -6.19
N PHE A 299 14.27 -9.28 -5.07
CA PHE A 299 15.45 -8.45 -5.05
C PHE A 299 16.71 -9.31 -5.25
N ALA A 300 17.61 -8.84 -6.10
CA ALA A 300 18.93 -9.44 -6.24
C ALA A 300 19.81 -8.94 -5.08
N PRO A 301 20.60 -9.80 -4.44
CA PRO A 301 21.57 -9.34 -3.46
C PRO A 301 22.58 -8.39 -4.11
N SER A 302 22.72 -7.19 -3.55
CA SER A 302 23.73 -6.20 -3.92
C SER A 302 25.01 -6.47 -3.12
N GLY A 303 26.14 -6.81 -3.77
CA GLY A 303 27.43 -6.89 -3.06
C GLY A 303 28.53 -7.72 -3.76
N PRO A 304 29.81 -7.52 -3.40
CA PRO A 304 30.96 -8.21 -3.99
C PRO A 304 31.04 -9.72 -3.68
N THR A 305 30.24 -10.20 -2.71
CA THR A 305 30.10 -11.61 -2.33
C THR A 305 28.86 -12.30 -2.91
N ALA A 306 28.13 -11.63 -3.83
CA ALA A 306 26.97 -12.23 -4.47
C ALA A 306 27.35 -13.52 -5.22
N PRO A 307 26.67 -14.66 -4.97
CA PRO A 307 26.92 -15.89 -5.71
C PRO A 307 26.70 -15.67 -7.21
N THR A 308 27.50 -16.35 -8.05
CA THR A 308 27.49 -16.25 -9.52
C THR A 308 26.18 -16.73 -10.18
N ALA A 309 25.18 -17.13 -9.38
CA ALA A 309 23.83 -17.49 -9.81
C ALA A 309 22.83 -16.50 -9.16
N PRO A 310 21.75 -16.11 -9.86
CA PRO A 310 20.74 -15.19 -9.32
C PRO A 310 19.83 -15.93 -8.33
N THR A 311 20.37 -16.38 -7.21
CA THR A 311 19.56 -16.77 -6.05
C THR A 311 19.23 -15.51 -5.28
N GLY A 312 18.00 -15.02 -5.44
CA GLY A 312 17.47 -13.90 -4.65
C GLY A 312 17.49 -14.22 -3.15
N LEU A 313 17.25 -13.19 -2.34
CA LEU A 313 17.11 -13.38 -0.89
C LEU A 313 16.01 -14.42 -0.59
N SER A 314 16.23 -15.25 0.42
CA SER A 314 15.26 -16.29 0.80
C SER A 314 14.00 -15.63 1.37
N GLU A 315 12.96 -15.54 0.56
CA GLU A 315 11.62 -15.04 0.93
C GLU A 315 10.77 -16.13 1.63
N THR A 316 11.40 -17.15 2.20
CA THR A 316 10.74 -18.30 2.82
C THR A 316 9.97 -17.84 4.06
N GLY A 317 8.64 -18.01 4.05
CA GLY A 317 7.75 -17.58 5.15
C GLY A 317 6.88 -16.36 4.82
N LEU A 318 7.12 -15.70 3.68
CA LEU A 318 6.25 -14.65 3.17
C LEU A 318 5.00 -15.20 2.46
N PRO A 319 3.93 -14.40 2.30
CA PRO A 319 2.64 -14.86 1.79
C PRO A 319 2.74 -15.47 0.38
N GLU A 320 2.14 -16.64 0.19
CA GLU A 320 2.06 -17.31 -1.12
C GLU A 320 1.11 -16.62 -2.11
N THR A 321 0.32 -15.63 -1.65
CA THR A 321 -0.70 -14.91 -2.42
C THR A 321 -0.16 -13.94 -3.48
N GLY A 322 1.13 -14.01 -3.79
CA GLY A 322 1.82 -13.19 -4.79
C GLY A 322 2.45 -11.91 -4.21
N PRO A 323 3.39 -11.27 -4.94
CA PRO A 323 4.22 -10.18 -4.43
C PRO A 323 3.50 -8.82 -4.30
N GLY A 324 2.17 -8.80 -4.42
CA GLY A 324 1.37 -7.57 -4.44
C GLY A 324 1.50 -6.76 -3.16
N VAL A 325 1.46 -5.44 -3.29
CA VAL A 325 1.47 -4.50 -2.17
C VAL A 325 0.10 -3.88 -2.03
N ARG A 326 -0.42 -3.81 -0.80
CA ARG A 326 -1.71 -3.18 -0.47
C ARG A 326 -1.47 -1.94 0.38
N LEU A 327 -2.09 -0.83 0.03
CA LEU A 327 -2.06 0.37 0.86
C LEU A 327 -3.24 0.37 1.85
N ALA A 328 -2.95 0.44 3.14
CA ALA A 328 -3.94 0.42 4.21
C ALA A 328 -4.54 1.80 4.48
N SER A 329 -3.72 2.85 4.55
CA SER A 329 -4.17 4.18 4.92
C SER A 329 -3.21 5.28 4.45
N VAL A 330 -3.78 6.40 4.01
CA VAL A 330 -3.09 7.68 3.76
C VAL A 330 -3.75 8.83 4.53
N GLY A 331 -4.62 8.52 5.50
CA GLY A 331 -5.25 9.55 6.33
C GLY A 331 -4.20 10.42 7.04
N GLY A 332 -4.39 11.75 7.00
CA GLY A 332 -3.48 12.73 7.59
C GLY A 332 -2.30 13.14 6.70
N VAL A 333 -2.10 12.48 5.55
CA VAL A 333 -1.00 12.76 4.61
C VAL A 333 -1.38 13.90 3.65
N ASP A 334 -0.42 14.78 3.34
CA ASP A 334 -0.50 15.63 2.15
C ASP A 334 -0.09 14.81 0.92
N ALA A 335 -1.08 14.41 0.12
CA ALA A 335 -0.89 13.51 -1.01
C ALA A 335 -0.33 14.20 -2.26
N ALA A 336 -0.05 15.51 -2.23
CA ALA A 336 0.51 16.24 -3.37
C ALA A 336 1.87 15.70 -3.84
N HIS A 337 2.63 15.10 -2.93
CA HIS A 337 3.94 14.52 -3.20
C HIS A 337 3.92 12.98 -3.27
N LEU A 338 2.74 12.35 -3.23
CA LEU A 338 2.61 10.90 -3.24
C LEU A 338 2.35 10.37 -4.67
N ALA A 339 3.20 9.45 -5.11
CA ALA A 339 3.01 8.68 -6.34
C ALA A 339 2.91 7.19 -6.03
N LEU A 340 1.89 6.53 -6.59
CA LEU A 340 1.62 5.11 -6.40
C LEU A 340 1.70 4.40 -7.76
N HIS A 341 2.41 3.27 -7.80
CA HIS A 341 2.58 2.45 -9.01
C HIS A 341 2.34 0.96 -8.73
N ASP A 342 1.35 0.37 -9.39
CA ASP A 342 0.95 -1.05 -9.22
C ASP A 342 0.61 -1.44 -7.76
N VAL A 343 -0.09 -0.58 -7.03
CA VAL A 343 -0.47 -0.80 -5.61
C VAL A 343 -1.97 -1.09 -5.48
N ASP A 344 -2.35 -2.08 -4.66
CA ASP A 344 -3.76 -2.38 -4.34
C ASP A 344 -4.30 -1.36 -3.32
N LEU A 345 -5.24 -0.54 -3.77
CA LEU A 345 -5.95 0.49 -3.00
C LEU A 345 -7.33 0.04 -2.51
N SER A 346 -7.70 -1.24 -2.68
CA SER A 346 -9.04 -1.73 -2.32
C SER A 346 -9.36 -1.65 -0.83
N GLY A 347 -8.36 -1.73 0.03
CA GLY A 347 -8.48 -1.53 1.47
C GLY A 347 -8.14 -0.11 1.94
N CYS A 348 -7.69 0.77 1.03
CA CYS A 348 -7.05 2.02 1.42
C CYS A 348 -8.06 3.02 1.99
N ARG A 349 -7.70 3.60 3.15
CA ARG A 349 -8.41 4.70 3.76
C ARG A 349 -7.80 6.03 3.32
N PHE A 350 -8.60 6.86 2.66
CA PHE A 350 -8.27 8.20 2.18
C PHE A 350 -8.79 9.32 3.09
N ALA A 351 -9.71 8.99 4.00
CA ALA A 351 -10.28 9.96 4.92
C ALA A 351 -9.22 10.68 5.75
N GLY A 352 -9.22 12.02 5.69
CA GLY A 352 -8.26 12.87 6.42
C GLY A 352 -7.02 13.25 5.61
N ALA A 353 -6.80 12.66 4.43
CA ALA A 353 -5.74 13.11 3.53
C ALA A 353 -6.08 14.48 2.90
N VAL A 354 -5.04 15.25 2.57
CA VAL A 354 -5.13 16.55 1.90
C VAL A 354 -4.53 16.44 0.49
N HIS A 355 -4.99 17.27 -0.45
CA HIS A 355 -4.54 17.27 -1.85
C HIS A 355 -4.58 15.91 -2.56
N LEU A 356 -5.58 15.07 -2.26
CA LEU A 356 -5.81 13.82 -2.99
C LEU A 356 -6.01 14.02 -4.50
N ASP A 357 -6.34 15.24 -4.93
CA ASP A 357 -6.44 15.59 -6.35
C ASP A 357 -5.08 15.75 -7.06
N GLN A 358 -3.98 15.82 -6.32
CA GLN A 358 -2.61 15.91 -6.85
C GLN A 358 -1.82 14.60 -6.72
N MET A 359 -2.37 13.61 -6.02
CA MET A 359 -1.78 12.28 -5.90
C MET A 359 -1.67 11.62 -7.28
N ARG A 360 -0.53 11.01 -7.57
CA ARG A 360 -0.34 10.27 -8.84
C ARG A 360 -0.66 8.80 -8.64
N VAL A 361 -1.53 8.27 -9.50
CA VAL A 361 -1.92 6.86 -9.50
C VAL A 361 -1.63 6.31 -10.87
N ASP A 362 -0.50 5.64 -11.00
CA ASP A 362 0.00 5.08 -12.25
C ASP A 362 -0.02 3.54 -12.20
N GLY A 363 0.06 2.90 -13.38
CA GLY A 363 0.04 1.44 -13.49
C GLY A 363 -1.30 0.81 -13.10
N TRP A 364 -1.24 -0.45 -12.63
CA TRP A 364 -2.39 -1.28 -12.26
C TRP A 364 -2.77 -1.08 -10.79
N CYS A 365 -3.17 0.13 -10.41
CA CYS A 365 -3.69 0.38 -9.08
C CYS A 365 -5.16 -0.07 -8.97
N ALA A 366 -5.45 -1.06 -8.11
CA ALA A 366 -6.79 -1.64 -7.98
C ALA A 366 -7.59 -0.99 -6.86
N PHE A 367 -8.86 -0.62 -7.12
CA PHE A 367 -9.79 -0.14 -6.09
C PHE A 367 -10.75 -1.24 -5.63
N ALA A 368 -11.47 -1.01 -4.53
CA ALA A 368 -12.53 -1.92 -4.13
C ALA A 368 -13.64 -1.90 -5.19
N THR A 369 -14.40 -2.99 -5.27
CA THR A 369 -15.53 -3.05 -6.19
C THR A 369 -16.83 -3.27 -5.45
N THR A 370 -17.92 -2.74 -6.01
CA THR A 370 -19.25 -3.06 -5.50
C THR A 370 -19.50 -4.57 -5.54
N PRO A 371 -20.20 -5.15 -4.55
CA PRO A 371 -20.41 -6.59 -4.53
C PRO A 371 -21.21 -7.10 -5.73
N ALA A 372 -20.83 -8.27 -6.23
CA ALA A 372 -21.54 -8.93 -7.33
C ALA A 372 -22.73 -9.74 -6.80
N GLY A 373 -23.95 -9.42 -7.25
CA GLY A 373 -25.13 -10.20 -6.88
C GLY A 373 -26.46 -9.65 -7.40
N TRP A 374 -27.46 -10.53 -7.48
CA TRP A 374 -28.86 -10.18 -7.73
C TRP A 374 -29.50 -9.63 -6.45
N SER A 375 -30.23 -8.52 -6.56
CA SER A 375 -30.97 -7.90 -5.47
C SER A 375 -32.47 -8.04 -5.69
N LEU A 376 -33.21 -8.48 -4.68
CA LEU A 376 -34.69 -8.54 -4.68
C LEU A 376 -35.35 -7.16 -4.77
N ARG A 377 -34.61 -6.07 -4.51
CA ARG A 377 -35.07 -4.69 -4.68
C ARG A 377 -34.38 -4.04 -5.87
N PHE A 378 -35.15 -3.32 -6.68
CA PHE A 378 -34.63 -2.53 -7.79
C PHE A 378 -33.52 -1.57 -7.31
N PRO A 379 -32.34 -1.56 -7.98
CA PRO A 379 -32.02 -2.29 -9.21
C PRO A 379 -31.72 -3.78 -8.98
N TRP A 380 -32.21 -4.65 -9.88
CA TRP A 380 -32.14 -6.12 -9.75
C TRP A 380 -30.71 -6.68 -9.80
N ARG A 381 -29.73 -5.88 -10.25
CA ARG A 381 -28.30 -6.20 -10.26
C ARG A 381 -27.47 -4.97 -9.92
N TRP A 382 -26.51 -5.11 -9.02
CA TRP A 382 -25.46 -4.11 -8.81
C TRP A 382 -24.54 -4.10 -10.02
N SER A 383 -24.30 -2.93 -10.58
CA SER A 383 -23.21 -2.76 -11.54
C SER A 383 -21.89 -2.88 -10.84
N ARG A 384 -21.00 -3.72 -11.37
CA ARG A 384 -19.59 -3.66 -11.01
C ARG A 384 -19.07 -2.26 -11.35
N ARG A 385 -18.55 -1.58 -10.33
CA ARG A 385 -17.81 -0.32 -10.44
C ARG A 385 -16.74 -0.29 -9.35
N ASN A 386 -15.73 0.54 -9.57
CA ASN A 386 -14.75 0.87 -8.54
C ASN A 386 -15.37 1.78 -7.46
N THR A 387 -15.00 1.52 -6.20
CA THR A 387 -15.52 2.19 -5.00
C THR A 387 -14.42 2.38 -3.97
N LEU A 388 -14.61 3.40 -3.12
CA LEU A 388 -13.74 3.66 -1.98
C LEU A 388 -14.10 2.77 -0.79
N ALA A 389 -13.11 2.44 0.05
CA ALA A 389 -13.32 1.71 1.29
C ALA A 389 -14.29 2.44 2.23
N GLU A 390 -14.26 3.78 2.25
CA GLU A 390 -15.19 4.62 3.00
C GLU A 390 -16.65 4.42 2.60
N GLU A 391 -16.93 4.13 1.33
CA GLU A 391 -18.28 3.81 0.87
C GLU A 391 -18.74 2.48 1.45
N HIS A 392 -17.87 1.46 1.45
CA HIS A 392 -18.15 0.16 2.04
C HIS A 392 -18.51 0.31 3.52
N HIS A 393 -17.68 1.06 4.25
CA HIS A 393 -17.89 1.38 5.67
C HIS A 393 -19.21 2.09 5.92
N TRP A 394 -19.53 3.11 5.12
CA TRP A 394 -20.78 3.85 5.23
C TRP A 394 -22.01 2.96 4.97
N ARG A 395 -21.96 2.08 3.96
CA ARG A 395 -23.08 1.17 3.64
C ARG A 395 -23.31 0.12 4.70
N VAL A 396 -22.26 -0.42 5.31
CA VAL A 396 -22.39 -1.37 6.41
C VAL A 396 -23.03 -0.70 7.63
N ARG A 397 -22.62 0.53 7.96
CA ARG A 397 -23.17 1.29 9.10
C ARG A 397 -24.62 1.74 8.90
N THR A 398 -25.00 2.10 7.68
CA THR A 398 -26.36 2.56 7.37
C THR A 398 -27.34 1.41 7.09
N ALA A 399 -26.85 0.18 6.93
CA ALA A 399 -27.70 -0.98 6.72
C ALA A 399 -28.52 -1.30 7.97
N ARG A 400 -29.78 -1.69 7.77
CA ARG A 400 -30.67 -2.21 8.84
C ARG A 400 -30.16 -3.49 9.53
N GLY A 401 -29.05 -4.04 9.06
CA GLY A 401 -28.40 -5.24 9.60
C GLY A 401 -26.95 -5.31 9.11
N PRO A 402 -25.96 -4.84 9.89
CA PRO A 402 -24.56 -4.76 9.48
C PRO A 402 -24.00 -6.11 9.00
N GLY A 403 -24.31 -7.20 9.71
CA GLY A 403 -23.90 -8.55 9.32
C GLY A 403 -24.47 -9.01 7.97
N ARG A 404 -25.68 -8.54 7.58
CA ARG A 404 -26.26 -8.82 6.26
C ARG A 404 -25.63 -7.99 5.15
N ALA A 405 -25.11 -6.80 5.46
CA ALA A 405 -24.37 -5.99 4.50
C ALA A 405 -22.98 -6.58 4.25
N ALA A 406 -22.31 -7.01 5.31
CA ALA A 406 -21.05 -7.75 5.23
C ALA A 406 -21.20 -9.06 4.43
N ALA A 407 -22.24 -9.84 4.72
CA ALA A 407 -22.55 -11.07 3.98
C ALA A 407 -22.88 -10.83 2.50
N ARG A 408 -23.26 -9.61 2.11
CA ARG A 408 -23.48 -9.22 0.71
C ARG A 408 -22.20 -8.79 0.00
N GLY A 409 -21.05 -8.83 0.66
CA GLY A 409 -19.74 -8.49 0.11
C GLY A 409 -19.26 -7.06 0.38
N TRP A 410 -19.96 -6.28 1.23
CA TRP A 410 -19.46 -4.97 1.67
C TRP A 410 -18.46 -5.12 2.81
N THR A 411 -17.34 -4.40 2.73
CA THR A 411 -16.28 -4.48 3.74
C THR A 411 -16.70 -3.72 5.01
N PRO A 412 -16.68 -4.35 6.20
CA PRO A 412 -16.99 -3.66 7.44
C PRO A 412 -15.84 -2.71 7.84
N PRO A 413 -16.15 -1.56 8.48
CA PRO A 413 -15.13 -0.67 9.00
C PRO A 413 -14.34 -1.32 10.14
N PRO A 414 -13.02 -1.11 10.23
CA PRO A 414 -12.29 -1.44 11.44
C PRO A 414 -12.76 -0.55 12.62
N PRO A 415 -12.51 -0.97 13.88
CA PRO A 415 -13.04 -0.30 15.07
C PRO A 415 -12.69 1.19 15.18
N ASP A 416 -11.53 1.58 14.66
CA ASP A 416 -10.96 2.93 14.69
C ASP A 416 -11.45 3.83 13.53
N ALA A 417 -12.15 3.29 12.52
CA ALA A 417 -12.50 4.07 11.34
C ALA A 417 -13.53 5.18 11.65
N PRO A 418 -13.33 6.43 11.19
CA PRO A 418 -14.25 7.53 11.47
C PRO A 418 -15.62 7.34 10.82
N ALA A 419 -16.67 7.85 11.46
CA ALA A 419 -18.05 7.85 10.93
C ALA A 419 -18.27 8.99 9.94
N LEU A 420 -18.01 8.72 8.67
CA LEU A 420 -18.15 9.71 7.60
C LEU A 420 -19.60 9.88 7.15
N ARG A 421 -20.01 11.13 6.95
CA ARG A 421 -21.27 11.49 6.28
C ARG A 421 -21.12 11.32 4.76
N PRO A 422 -22.23 11.10 4.02
CA PRO A 422 -22.19 10.99 2.56
C PRO A 422 -21.50 12.18 1.87
N ALA A 423 -21.69 13.40 2.40
CA ALA A 423 -21.04 14.60 1.87
C ALA A 423 -19.49 14.52 1.91
N ALA A 424 -18.92 13.92 2.97
CA ALA A 424 -17.48 13.75 3.10
C ALA A 424 -16.96 12.70 2.11
N VAL A 425 -17.64 11.56 1.99
CA VAL A 425 -17.29 10.52 1.00
C VAL A 425 -17.41 11.06 -0.44
N ALA A 426 -18.40 11.91 -0.72
CA ALA A 426 -18.53 12.58 -2.01
C ALA A 426 -17.36 13.53 -2.31
N ALA A 427 -16.80 14.19 -1.29
CA ALA A 427 -15.62 15.04 -1.45
C ALA A 427 -14.37 14.21 -1.79
N LEU A 428 -14.18 13.05 -1.13
CA LEU A 428 -13.10 12.11 -1.45
C LEU A 428 -13.19 11.62 -2.90
N TYR A 429 -14.38 11.19 -3.34
CA TYR A 429 -14.61 10.80 -4.74
C TYR A 429 -14.26 11.92 -5.71
N ARG A 430 -14.60 13.17 -5.41
CA ARG A 430 -14.33 14.31 -6.28
C ARG A 430 -12.82 14.58 -6.43
N GLN A 431 -12.08 14.55 -5.32
CA GLN A 431 -10.64 14.79 -5.34
C GLN A 431 -9.91 13.69 -6.11
N LEU A 432 -10.16 12.42 -5.77
CA LEU A 432 -9.53 11.29 -6.46
C LEU A 432 -9.93 11.20 -7.93
N ARG A 433 -11.19 11.52 -8.28
CA ARG A 433 -11.61 11.60 -9.68
C ARG A 433 -10.76 12.61 -10.45
N LYS A 434 -10.50 13.79 -9.88
CA LYS A 434 -9.69 14.82 -10.53
C LYS A 434 -8.26 14.32 -10.77
N SER A 435 -7.66 13.67 -9.77
CA SER A 435 -6.35 13.00 -9.92
C SER A 435 -6.34 11.97 -11.06
N LEU A 436 -7.38 11.12 -11.16
CA LEU A 436 -7.51 10.13 -12.24
C LEU A 436 -7.74 10.76 -13.63
N GLU A 437 -8.52 11.84 -13.71
CA GLU A 437 -8.73 12.62 -14.95
C GLU A 437 -7.41 13.25 -15.42
N ASP A 438 -6.63 13.82 -14.50
CA ASP A 438 -5.31 14.40 -14.76
C ASP A 438 -4.30 13.31 -15.21
N GLY A 439 -4.42 12.09 -14.66
CA GLY A 439 -3.69 10.89 -15.09
C GLY A 439 -4.20 10.21 -16.36
N LYS A 440 -5.21 10.78 -17.04
CA LYS A 440 -5.88 10.22 -18.24
C LYS A 440 -6.53 8.84 -18.03
N ASN A 441 -6.81 8.44 -16.79
CA ASN A 441 -7.57 7.24 -16.47
C ASN A 441 -9.08 7.54 -16.46
N GLU A 442 -9.60 7.79 -17.67
CA GLU A 442 -11.02 8.08 -17.93
C GLU A 442 -12.00 6.96 -17.49
N PRO A 443 -11.68 5.65 -17.64
CA PRO A 443 -12.53 4.58 -17.13
C PRO A 443 -12.82 4.66 -15.64
N ASP A 444 -11.78 4.79 -14.81
CA ASP A 444 -11.91 4.78 -13.36
C ASP A 444 -12.46 6.11 -12.84
N ALA A 445 -12.06 7.24 -13.44
CA ALA A 445 -12.64 8.54 -13.16
C ALA A 445 -14.17 8.55 -13.33
N ALA A 446 -14.67 7.87 -14.37
CA ALA A 446 -16.11 7.77 -14.62
C ALA A 446 -16.84 6.93 -13.54
N ASP A 447 -16.22 5.88 -13.01
CA ASP A 447 -16.77 5.11 -11.89
C ASP A 447 -16.80 5.94 -10.58
N PHE A 448 -15.78 6.77 -10.37
CA PHE A 448 -15.71 7.69 -9.22
C PHE A 448 -16.74 8.81 -9.31
N TYR A 449 -17.01 9.32 -10.51
CA TYR A 449 -18.12 10.26 -10.75
C TYR A 449 -19.48 9.63 -10.39
N TYR A 450 -19.69 8.35 -10.72
CA TYR A 450 -20.89 7.63 -10.29
C TYR A 450 -20.98 7.57 -8.76
N GLY A 451 -19.87 7.24 -8.09
CA GLY A 451 -19.76 7.21 -6.63
C GLY A 451 -20.12 8.55 -5.98
N GLU A 452 -19.56 9.66 -6.49
CA GLU A 452 -19.88 11.01 -6.03
C GLU A 452 -21.38 11.30 -6.13
N CYS A 453 -21.99 11.05 -7.29
CA CYS A 453 -23.41 11.30 -7.52
C CYS A 453 -24.30 10.46 -6.58
N GLU A 454 -23.91 9.22 -6.31
CA GLU A 454 -24.63 8.38 -5.37
C GLU A 454 -24.56 8.89 -3.94
N MET A 455 -23.39 9.34 -3.49
CA MET A 455 -23.23 9.92 -2.15
C MET A 455 -24.04 11.22 -2.01
N ARG A 456 -24.04 12.08 -3.05
CA ARG A 456 -24.88 13.29 -3.08
C ARG A 456 -26.38 13.01 -3.02
N ARG A 457 -26.84 11.93 -3.66
CA ARG A 457 -28.25 11.50 -3.60
C ARG A 457 -28.67 11.10 -2.18
N HIS A 458 -27.75 10.46 -1.43
CA HIS A 458 -28.00 9.99 -0.06
C HIS A 458 -27.67 11.01 1.02
N ASP A 459 -27.13 12.18 0.66
CA ASP A 459 -26.81 13.24 1.60
C ASP A 459 -28.08 13.96 2.11
N PRO A 460 -28.45 13.82 3.40
CA PRO A 460 -29.63 14.46 3.94
C PRO A 460 -29.52 15.99 4.01
N GLY A 461 -28.30 16.55 3.97
CA GLY A 461 -28.05 17.98 4.01
C GLY A 461 -28.39 18.71 2.71
N ARG A 462 -28.57 17.99 1.59
CA ARG A 462 -28.90 18.60 0.29
C ARG A 462 -30.41 18.88 0.12
N PRO A 463 -30.77 19.96 -0.61
CA PRO A 463 -32.15 20.28 -0.94
C PRO A 463 -32.89 19.08 -1.56
N ARG A 464 -34.17 18.92 -1.21
CA ARG A 464 -35.00 17.81 -1.72
C ARG A 464 -35.11 17.82 -3.25
N GLY A 465 -35.18 19.01 -3.86
CA GLY A 465 -35.24 19.17 -5.32
C GLY A 465 -33.99 18.64 -6.03
N GLU A 466 -32.80 18.92 -5.49
CA GLU A 466 -31.55 18.40 -6.04
C GLU A 466 -31.47 16.87 -5.94
N ARG A 467 -31.88 16.31 -4.79
CA ARG A 467 -31.94 14.85 -4.63
C ARG A 467 -32.96 14.18 -5.55
N ALA A 468 -34.10 14.83 -5.77
CA ALA A 468 -35.10 14.36 -6.73
C ALA A 468 -34.53 14.37 -8.16
N LEU A 469 -33.83 15.43 -8.55
CA LEU A 469 -33.15 15.52 -9.84
C LEU A 469 -32.07 14.44 -10.01
N LEU A 470 -31.21 14.24 -9.01
CA LEU A 470 -30.21 13.16 -9.03
C LEU A 470 -30.86 11.78 -9.11
N THR A 471 -32.00 11.59 -8.45
CA THR A 471 -32.76 10.33 -8.52
C THR A 471 -33.34 10.10 -9.91
N ALA A 472 -33.90 11.13 -10.55
CA ALA A 472 -34.37 11.05 -11.93
C ALA A 472 -33.21 10.78 -12.91
N TYR A 473 -32.10 11.50 -12.78
CA TYR A 473 -30.90 11.30 -13.60
C TYR A 473 -30.29 9.90 -13.44
N TRP A 474 -30.26 9.39 -12.21
CA TRP A 474 -29.91 8.00 -11.95
C TRP A 474 -30.90 7.02 -12.61
N LEU A 475 -32.20 7.27 -12.50
CA LEU A 475 -33.25 6.38 -13.01
C LEU A 475 -33.21 6.26 -14.54
N LEU A 476 -33.04 7.39 -15.22
CA LEU A 476 -33.10 7.51 -16.68
C LEU A 476 -31.82 7.03 -17.36
N SER A 477 -30.64 7.40 -16.87
CA SER A 477 -29.37 7.15 -17.58
C SER A 477 -28.25 6.58 -16.72
N GLY A 478 -28.49 6.34 -15.42
CA GLY A 478 -27.44 5.91 -14.50
C GLY A 478 -26.33 6.95 -14.38
N TYR A 479 -26.71 8.22 -14.23
CA TYR A 479 -25.82 9.38 -14.23
C TYR A 479 -25.08 9.59 -15.55
N GLY A 480 -25.75 9.31 -16.68
CA GLY A 480 -25.18 9.52 -18.02
C GLY A 480 -24.10 8.51 -18.42
N LEU A 481 -23.91 7.44 -17.65
CA LEU A 481 -22.88 6.42 -17.92
C LEU A 481 -23.46 5.13 -18.51
N ARG A 482 -24.79 5.01 -18.66
CA ARG A 482 -25.45 3.80 -19.16
C ARG A 482 -26.39 4.06 -20.31
N ALA A 483 -25.87 3.88 -21.53
CA ALA A 483 -26.65 4.00 -22.75
C ALA A 483 -27.85 3.03 -22.79
N THR A 484 -27.68 1.80 -22.29
CA THR A 484 -28.75 0.78 -22.30
C THR A 484 -29.99 1.21 -21.52
N ARG A 485 -29.83 1.92 -20.40
CA ARG A 485 -30.96 2.43 -19.62
C ARG A 485 -31.67 3.56 -20.34
N ALA A 486 -30.90 4.50 -20.89
CA ALA A 486 -31.46 5.61 -21.65
C ALA A 486 -32.20 5.13 -22.90
N LEU A 487 -31.63 4.17 -23.65
CA LEU A 487 -32.25 3.55 -24.81
C LEU A 487 -33.50 2.74 -24.45
N ALA A 488 -33.50 2.02 -23.32
CA ALA A 488 -34.69 1.31 -22.86
C ALA A 488 -35.82 2.27 -22.48
N TRP A 489 -35.51 3.39 -21.81
CA TRP A 489 -36.47 4.45 -21.54
C TRP A 489 -36.96 5.13 -22.80
N LEU A 490 -36.08 5.35 -23.78
CA LEU A 490 -36.45 5.89 -25.08
C LEU A 490 -37.43 4.95 -25.79
N ALA A 491 -37.11 3.66 -25.88
CA ALA A 491 -37.98 2.66 -26.49
C ALA A 491 -39.33 2.54 -25.76
N ALA A 492 -39.34 2.59 -24.43
CA ALA A 492 -40.57 2.58 -23.64
C ALA A 492 -41.41 3.84 -23.86
N ALA A 493 -40.77 5.02 -23.90
CA ALA A 493 -41.44 6.28 -24.19
C ALA A 493 -42.05 6.26 -25.60
N MET A 494 -41.28 5.82 -26.60
CA MET A 494 -41.75 5.66 -27.98
C MET A 494 -42.92 4.67 -28.08
N ALA A 495 -42.87 3.55 -27.35
CA ALA A 495 -43.97 2.58 -27.34
C ALA A 495 -45.25 3.18 -26.73
N VAL A 496 -45.12 3.98 -25.66
CA VAL A 496 -46.24 4.69 -25.04
C VAL A 496 -46.81 5.76 -25.97
N THR A 497 -45.96 6.55 -26.64
CA THR A 497 -46.40 7.59 -27.57
C THR A 497 -47.08 6.98 -28.79
N VAL A 498 -46.57 5.86 -29.33
CA VAL A 498 -47.23 5.09 -30.39
C VAL A 498 -48.58 4.56 -29.91
N ALA A 499 -48.68 3.97 -28.71
CA ALA A 499 -49.94 3.45 -28.19
C ALA A 499 -51.00 4.56 -28.02
N VAL A 500 -50.60 5.72 -27.46
CA VAL A 500 -51.49 6.88 -27.32
C VAL A 500 -51.90 7.42 -28.70
N MET A 501 -50.98 7.48 -29.65
CA MET A 501 -51.26 7.90 -31.03
C MET A 501 -52.26 6.98 -31.74
N VAL A 502 -52.12 5.65 -31.61
CA VAL A 502 -53.03 4.67 -32.21
C VAL A 502 -54.44 4.76 -31.62
N LEU A 503 -54.53 4.92 -30.29
CA LEU A 503 -55.80 4.91 -29.57
C LEU A 503 -56.58 6.22 -29.68
N TRP A 504 -55.86 7.36 -29.67
CA TRP A 504 -56.47 8.69 -29.56
C TRP A 504 -55.85 9.78 -30.44
N GLY A 505 -54.60 9.63 -30.91
CA GLY A 505 -53.88 10.70 -31.60
C GLY A 505 -54.15 10.81 -33.10
N LEU A 506 -54.43 9.69 -33.78
CA LEU A 506 -54.78 9.68 -35.20
C LEU A 506 -56.30 9.83 -35.42
N PRO A 507 -56.73 10.71 -36.35
CA PRO A 507 -58.14 10.93 -36.64
C PRO A 507 -58.82 9.68 -37.18
N ALA A 508 -60.14 9.59 -36.99
CA ALA A 508 -60.95 8.45 -37.47
C ALA A 508 -60.84 8.27 -39.00
N GLU A 509 -60.86 9.38 -39.73
CA GLU A 509 -60.60 9.47 -41.16
C GLU A 509 -59.63 10.62 -41.43
N ASP A 510 -58.77 10.49 -42.43
CA ASP A 510 -57.91 11.60 -42.86
C ASP A 510 -58.82 12.75 -43.37
N PRO A 511 -58.69 13.99 -42.87
CA PRO A 511 -59.60 15.07 -43.21
C PRO A 511 -59.46 15.43 -44.70
N LYS A 512 -60.49 15.07 -45.48
CA LYS A 512 -60.51 15.36 -46.93
C LYS A 512 -60.86 16.83 -47.15
N PRO A 513 -60.09 17.59 -47.95
CA PRO A 513 -60.41 18.98 -48.26
C PRO A 513 -61.72 19.02 -49.04
N THR A 514 -62.72 19.69 -48.48
CA THR A 514 -64.02 19.89 -49.14
C THR A 514 -64.04 21.27 -49.79
N THR A 515 -64.14 21.29 -51.11
CA THR A 515 -64.28 22.54 -51.87
C THR A 515 -65.76 22.86 -52.00
N THR A 516 -66.25 23.82 -51.22
CA THR A 516 -67.61 24.34 -51.37
C THR A 516 -67.54 25.59 -52.24
N GLY A 517 -68.20 25.57 -53.40
CA GLY A 517 -68.35 26.72 -54.28
C GLY A 517 -69.79 27.24 -54.22
N ARG A 518 -69.96 28.56 -54.14
CA ARG A 518 -71.27 29.21 -54.32
C ARG A 518 -71.32 29.79 -55.73
N GLN A 519 -72.15 29.22 -56.61
CA GLN A 519 -72.41 29.82 -57.92
C GLN A 519 -73.37 30.99 -57.77
N VAL A 520 -72.93 32.17 -58.21
CA VAL A 520 -73.79 33.35 -58.43
C VAL A 520 -73.96 33.51 -59.95
N ALA A 521 -75.14 33.92 -60.40
CA ALA A 521 -75.61 33.82 -61.79
C ALA A 521 -74.66 34.41 -62.85
N VAL A 522 -74.79 33.88 -64.08
CA VAL A 522 -73.97 34.06 -65.29
C VAL A 522 -73.41 35.49 -65.43
N GLY A 523 -72.11 35.64 -65.16
CA GLY A 523 -71.38 36.88 -65.44
C GLY A 523 -70.12 37.17 -64.61
N GLN A 524 -69.94 36.67 -63.38
CA GLN A 524 -68.72 36.93 -62.59
C GLN A 524 -68.34 35.85 -61.54
N GLU A 525 -67.03 35.81 -61.30
CA GLU A 525 -66.17 35.12 -60.31
C GLU A 525 -66.75 34.00 -59.42
N VAL A 526 -66.17 32.79 -59.57
CA VAL A 526 -66.41 31.64 -58.69
C VAL A 526 -65.44 31.70 -57.52
N VAL A 527 -65.94 32.02 -56.33
CA VAL A 527 -65.15 31.92 -55.09
C VAL A 527 -65.23 30.48 -54.57
N LEU A 528 -64.11 29.76 -54.70
CA LEU A 528 -63.92 28.43 -54.13
C LEU A 528 -63.25 28.58 -52.75
N THR A 529 -64.00 28.36 -51.68
CA THR A 529 -63.41 28.24 -50.34
C THR A 529 -63.15 26.76 -50.06
N THR A 530 -61.87 26.37 -50.08
CA THR A 530 -61.44 25.04 -49.65
C THR A 530 -61.30 25.04 -48.13
N GLY A 531 -62.16 24.31 -47.43
CA GLY A 531 -62.08 24.09 -46.00
C GLY A 531 -61.65 22.66 -45.70
N THR A 532 -60.64 22.49 -44.86
CA THR A 532 -60.27 21.18 -44.30
C THR A 532 -60.97 21.02 -42.95
N PRO A 533 -61.84 20.00 -42.77
CA PRO A 533 -62.54 19.80 -41.50
C PRO A 533 -61.56 19.44 -40.38
N ALA A 534 -61.86 19.86 -39.15
CA ALA A 534 -61.00 19.57 -38.01
C ALA A 534 -60.94 18.05 -37.73
N PRO A 535 -59.75 17.50 -37.40
CA PRO A 535 -59.58 16.07 -37.14
C PRO A 535 -60.40 15.63 -35.92
N VAL A 536 -61.26 14.62 -36.11
CA VAL A 536 -62.16 14.09 -35.07
C VAL A 536 -61.57 12.84 -34.41
N ASN A 537 -61.71 12.76 -33.09
CA ASN A 537 -61.27 11.60 -32.32
C ASN A 537 -62.02 10.33 -32.74
N PRO A 538 -61.33 9.17 -32.83
CA PRO A 538 -61.99 7.91 -33.15
C PRO A 538 -63.03 7.53 -32.09
N THR A 539 -64.23 7.18 -32.53
CA THR A 539 -65.35 6.69 -31.70
C THR A 539 -65.61 5.21 -31.99
N GLY A 540 -65.43 4.35 -30.99
CA GLY A 540 -65.51 2.89 -31.11
C GLY A 540 -64.74 2.13 -30.01
N PRO A 541 -64.93 0.82 -29.85
CA PRO A 541 -64.24 0.00 -28.84
C PRO A 541 -62.72 0.01 -29.04
N LEU A 542 -61.95 0.04 -27.94
CA LEU A 542 -60.48 0.21 -27.96
C LEU A 542 -59.75 -0.86 -28.80
N THR A 543 -60.26 -2.10 -28.79
CA THR A 543 -59.71 -3.22 -29.55
C THR A 543 -59.84 -3.04 -31.07
N GLY A 544 -60.88 -2.34 -31.54
CA GLY A 544 -61.09 -2.04 -32.96
C GLY A 544 -60.24 -0.88 -33.49
N ARG A 545 -59.53 -0.15 -32.61
CA ARG A 545 -58.69 1.00 -32.98
C ARG A 545 -57.25 0.62 -33.32
N VAL A 546 -56.82 -0.58 -32.91
CA VAL A 546 -55.47 -1.09 -33.13
C VAL A 546 -55.44 -1.85 -34.46
N THR A 547 -55.25 -1.11 -35.55
CA THR A 547 -55.07 -1.68 -36.90
C THR A 547 -53.63 -1.53 -37.36
N ALA A 548 -53.16 -2.42 -38.24
CA ALA A 548 -51.78 -2.39 -38.76
C ALA A 548 -51.45 -1.04 -39.43
N GLU A 549 -52.37 -0.49 -40.22
CA GLU A 549 -52.22 0.81 -40.88
C GLU A 549 -52.08 1.97 -39.89
N ARG A 550 -52.86 1.97 -38.80
CA ARG A 550 -52.77 2.99 -37.75
C ARG A 550 -51.48 2.89 -36.95
N VAL A 551 -51.01 1.66 -36.68
CA VAL A 551 -49.73 1.43 -36.02
C VAL A 551 -48.58 1.93 -36.90
N GLU A 552 -48.60 1.67 -38.21
CA GLU A 552 -47.58 2.17 -39.14
C GLU A 552 -47.57 3.70 -39.22
N LYS A 553 -48.76 4.33 -39.39
CA LYS A 553 -48.90 5.79 -39.37
C LYS A 553 -48.38 6.39 -38.06
N ALA A 554 -48.78 5.84 -36.92
CA ALA A 554 -48.34 6.31 -35.60
C ALA A 554 -46.82 6.16 -35.40
N LEU A 555 -46.24 5.03 -35.82
CA LEU A 555 -44.80 4.80 -35.77
C LEU A 555 -44.04 5.82 -36.62
N ARG A 556 -44.52 6.11 -37.83
CA ARG A 556 -43.91 7.11 -38.72
C ARG A 556 -43.96 8.51 -38.11
N VAL A 557 -45.07 8.88 -37.48
CA VAL A 557 -45.23 10.15 -36.75
C VAL A 557 -44.21 10.25 -35.61
N VAL A 558 -44.09 9.21 -34.78
CA VAL A 558 -43.18 9.20 -33.62
C VAL A 558 -41.70 9.19 -34.06
N VAL A 559 -41.32 8.38 -35.05
CA VAL A 559 -39.92 8.38 -35.54
C VAL A 559 -39.56 9.73 -36.17
N ASN A 560 -40.46 10.32 -36.96
CA ASN A 560 -40.22 11.62 -37.58
C ASN A 560 -40.28 12.77 -36.56
N SER A 561 -41.04 12.68 -35.47
CA SER A 561 -41.02 13.71 -34.43
C SER A 561 -39.71 13.72 -33.66
N VAL A 562 -39.14 12.54 -33.36
CA VAL A 562 -37.84 12.38 -32.69
C VAL A 562 -36.70 12.94 -33.55
N VAL A 563 -36.74 12.70 -34.87
CA VAL A 563 -35.61 13.01 -35.77
C VAL A 563 -35.78 14.35 -36.50
N PHE A 564 -36.99 14.69 -36.97
CA PHE A 564 -37.22 15.75 -37.97
C PHE A 564 -38.13 16.90 -37.53
N ARG A 565 -38.39 17.08 -36.22
CA ARG A 565 -39.15 18.20 -35.62
C ARG A 565 -40.61 18.41 -36.09
N SER A 566 -41.08 17.79 -37.16
CA SER A 566 -42.50 17.78 -37.57
C SER A 566 -42.88 16.52 -38.33
N SER A 567 -44.00 15.89 -37.95
CA SER A 567 -44.56 14.74 -38.66
C SER A 567 -45.36 15.11 -39.92
N GLY A 568 -45.85 16.35 -40.03
CA GLY A 568 -46.63 16.83 -41.17
C GLY A 568 -47.97 16.12 -41.36
N GLN A 569 -48.51 15.50 -40.29
CA GLN A 569 -49.77 14.76 -40.29
C GLN A 569 -50.85 15.53 -39.53
N ASP A 570 -52.11 15.39 -39.96
CA ASP A 570 -53.25 15.92 -39.24
C ASP A 570 -53.52 15.09 -37.98
N LEU A 571 -53.31 15.70 -36.81
CA LEU A 571 -53.44 15.06 -35.51
C LEU A 571 -54.66 15.59 -34.76
N THR A 572 -55.29 14.73 -33.96
CA THR A 572 -56.32 15.17 -33.02
C THR A 572 -55.71 16.08 -31.95
N THR A 573 -56.54 16.75 -31.13
CA THR A 573 -56.05 17.55 -30.00
C THR A 573 -55.15 16.72 -29.07
N THR A 574 -55.55 15.48 -28.77
CA THR A 574 -54.76 14.54 -27.96
C THR A 574 -53.47 14.14 -28.66
N GLY A 575 -53.51 13.91 -29.98
CA GLY A 575 -52.31 13.63 -30.79
C GLY A 575 -51.32 14.78 -30.78
N THR A 576 -51.82 16.02 -30.88
CA THR A 576 -51.00 17.24 -30.87
C THR A 576 -50.27 17.41 -29.55
N TYR A 577 -50.95 17.25 -28.41
CA TYR A 577 -50.30 17.30 -27.09
C TYR A 577 -49.30 16.16 -26.88
N THR A 578 -49.63 14.96 -27.38
CA THR A 578 -48.73 13.79 -27.30
C THR A 578 -47.46 14.01 -28.11
N GLU A 579 -47.57 14.58 -29.32
CA GLU A 579 -46.44 14.94 -30.17
C GLU A 579 -45.58 16.04 -29.50
N MET A 580 -46.21 17.07 -28.91
CA MET A 580 -45.48 18.11 -28.18
C MET A 580 -44.65 17.55 -27.02
N VAL A 581 -45.20 16.59 -26.25
CA VAL A 581 -44.49 15.95 -25.14
C VAL A 581 -43.34 15.08 -25.67
N SER A 582 -43.57 14.26 -26.70
CA SER A 582 -42.56 13.44 -27.39
C SER A 582 -41.36 14.27 -27.87
N ARG A 583 -41.63 15.44 -28.49
CA ARG A 583 -40.60 16.36 -28.99
C ARG A 583 -39.67 16.91 -27.91
N LEU A 584 -40.07 16.87 -26.64
CA LEU A 584 -39.22 17.28 -25.52
C LEU A 584 -38.53 16.08 -24.88
N THR A 585 -39.27 15.00 -24.60
CA THR A 585 -38.78 13.89 -23.76
C THR A 585 -37.87 12.94 -24.52
N GLU A 586 -38.21 12.59 -25.76
CA GLU A 586 -37.49 11.58 -26.54
C GLU A 586 -36.11 12.08 -27.02
N PRO A 587 -35.94 13.33 -27.50
CA PRO A 587 -34.60 13.88 -27.80
C PRO A 587 -33.69 14.00 -26.57
N VAL A 588 -34.24 14.31 -25.39
CA VAL A 588 -33.46 14.35 -24.14
C VAL A 588 -32.93 12.95 -23.79
N LEU A 589 -33.76 11.91 -23.92
CA LEU A 589 -33.35 10.53 -23.70
C LEU A 589 -32.31 10.07 -24.73
N LEU A 590 -32.49 10.45 -26.00
CA LEU A 590 -31.49 10.19 -27.05
C LEU A 590 -30.16 10.91 -26.75
N GLY A 591 -30.20 12.17 -26.34
CA GLY A 591 -29.01 12.93 -25.92
C GLY A 591 -28.28 12.28 -24.74
N LEU A 592 -29.02 11.80 -23.73
CA LEU A 592 -28.46 11.04 -22.61
C LEU A 592 -27.84 9.70 -23.07
N ALA A 593 -28.44 9.02 -24.04
CA ALA A 593 -27.88 7.81 -24.61
C ALA A 593 -26.57 8.09 -25.36
N VAL A 594 -26.53 9.15 -26.18
CA VAL A 594 -25.33 9.57 -26.92
C VAL A 594 -24.20 9.96 -25.97
N LEU A 595 -24.48 10.71 -24.91
CA LEU A 595 -23.50 11.05 -23.88
C LEU A 595 -22.91 9.80 -23.22
N ALA A 596 -23.76 8.82 -22.90
CA ALA A 596 -23.32 7.56 -22.31
C ALA A 596 -22.52 6.66 -23.26
N VAL A 597 -22.82 6.71 -24.57
CA VAL A 597 -22.00 6.05 -25.59
C VAL A 597 -20.65 6.74 -25.70
N ARG A 598 -20.62 8.08 -25.77
CA ARG A 598 -19.37 8.85 -25.81
C ARG A 598 -18.48 8.55 -24.60
N SER A 599 -19.05 8.52 -23.39
CA SER A 599 -18.28 8.18 -22.20
C SER A 599 -17.73 6.76 -22.30
N ARG A 600 -18.49 5.80 -22.85
CA ARG A 600 -18.04 4.42 -23.01
C ARG A 600 -16.95 4.23 -24.05
N VAL A 601 -16.91 5.06 -25.10
CA VAL A 601 -15.84 5.05 -26.12
C VAL A 601 -14.55 5.71 -25.60
N ARG A 602 -14.66 6.62 -24.63
CA ARG A 602 -13.51 7.19 -23.91
C ARG A 602 -12.92 6.26 -22.86
N ARG A 603 -13.72 5.29 -22.36
CA ARG A 603 -13.21 4.20 -21.55
C ARG A 603 -12.51 3.18 -22.43
#